data_AF-A0A0C9SB28-F1
#
_entry.id   AF-A0A0C9SB28-F1
#
_cell.length_a   1.000
_cell.length_b   1.000
_cell.length_c   1.000
_cell.angle_alpha   90.00
_cell.angle_beta   90.00
_cell.angle_gamma   90.00
#
_symmetry.space_group_name_H-M   'P 1'
#
loop_
_entity.id
_entity.type
_entity.pdbx_description
1 polymer ?
#
loop_
_entity_poly.entity_id
_entity_poly.type
_entity_poly.pdbx_seq_one_letter_code
_entity_poly.pdbx_strand_id
1 'polypeptide(L)'
;NLKKMVIQVTVEPVVFLFFATMHLEMSAVQDIINTKCCFRHLNTTNVADCHSAQNQTRTDIKAEASLWIAFYYGTMSVLTLICGMWVGSWNDRFGRKRPMLVPLVGGMASVLNFIFLSHYLDSSVSLIMISAVLVGVSTGSLGIISSCFGYLTDVTPFQSRSRRISILEAMIFTG
;
A
#
# COMPACT_ATOMS: atom_id res chain seq x y z
N ASN A 1 11.60 29.71 26.32
CA ASN A 1 10.13 29.76 26.42
C ASN A 1 9.48 28.98 25.29
N LEU A 2 8.95 27.81 25.64
CA LEU A 2 8.60 26.64 24.82
C LEU A 2 7.58 26.84 23.67
N LYS A 3 7.18 28.06 23.33
CA LYS A 3 6.15 28.32 22.29
C LYS A 3 6.65 28.19 20.84
N LYS A 4 7.97 28.11 20.59
CA LYS A 4 8.55 27.93 19.24
C LYS A 4 8.80 26.47 18.84
N MET A 5 8.54 25.51 19.74
CA MET A 5 8.70 24.08 19.50
C MET A 5 7.36 23.36 19.35
N VAL A 6 6.29 24.08 19.04
CA VAL A 6 5.10 23.46 18.48
C VAL A 6 5.45 23.16 17.03
N ILE A 7 5.97 21.97 16.78
CA ILE A 7 5.97 21.38 15.43
C ILE A 7 4.53 21.54 14.96
N GLN A 8 4.28 22.34 13.91
CA GLN A 8 2.96 22.37 13.28
C GLN A 8 2.80 21.03 12.56
N VAL A 9 2.39 20.04 13.33
CA VAL A 9 1.98 18.72 12.90
C VAL A 9 0.84 18.95 11.91
N THR A 10 1.13 18.76 10.63
CA THR A 10 0.19 19.07 9.54
C THR A 10 -0.07 17.83 8.71
N VAL A 11 0.93 17.36 7.98
CA VAL A 11 0.82 16.17 7.11
C VAL A 11 1.52 14.94 7.67
N GLU A 12 2.41 15.11 8.66
CA GLU A 12 3.27 14.06 9.22
C GLU A 12 2.48 12.86 9.80
N PRO A 13 1.41 13.02 10.62
CA PRO A 13 0.67 11.87 11.16
C PRO A 13 -0.15 11.13 10.12
N VAL A 14 -0.63 11.85 9.10
CA VAL A 14 -1.43 11.25 8.04
C VAL A 14 -0.55 10.36 7.17
N VAL A 15 0.68 10.79 6.88
CA VAL A 15 1.68 9.99 6.18
C VAL A 15 2.07 8.77 7.00
N PHE A 16 2.36 8.95 8.30
CA PHE A 16 2.64 7.83 9.19
C PHE A 16 1.52 6.78 9.18
N LEU A 17 0.27 7.19 9.39
CA LEU A 17 -0.87 6.29 9.40
C LEU A 17 -1.06 5.59 8.05
N PHE A 18 -0.89 6.31 6.93
CA PHE A 18 -1.03 5.73 5.61
C PHE A 18 0.03 4.64 5.36
N PHE A 19 1.29 4.93 5.64
CA PHE A 19 2.36 3.94 5.43
C PHE A 19 2.25 2.77 6.42
N ALA A 20 1.83 3.02 7.66
CA ALA A 20 1.49 1.95 8.61
C ALA A 20 0.41 1.02 8.08
N THR A 21 -0.69 1.58 7.56
CA THR A 21 -1.74 0.76 6.94
C THR A 21 -1.24 0.03 5.71
N MET A 22 -0.41 0.68 4.88
CA MET A 22 0.15 0.08 3.67
C MET A 22 1.06 -1.11 4.02
N HIS A 23 1.98 -0.99 4.97
CA HIS A 23 2.87 -2.08 5.35
C HIS A 23 2.11 -3.27 5.97
N LEU A 24 1.09 -3.00 6.79
CA LEU A 24 0.20 -4.05 7.31
C LEU A 24 -0.56 -4.76 6.19
N GLU A 25 -1.06 -4.02 5.20
CA GLU A 25 -1.73 -4.57 4.03
C GLU A 25 -0.79 -5.47 3.22
N MET A 26 0.46 -5.06 2.99
CA MET A 26 1.46 -5.87 2.26
C MET A 26 1.68 -7.23 2.91
N SER A 27 1.80 -7.26 4.25
CA SER A 27 1.95 -8.51 5.01
C SER A 27 0.70 -9.38 4.91
N ALA A 28 -0.48 -8.79 5.07
CA ALA A 28 -1.75 -9.52 4.99
C ALA A 28 -1.98 -10.12 3.60
N VAL A 29 -1.63 -9.41 2.53
CA VAL A 29 -1.75 -9.89 1.15
C VAL A 29 -0.86 -11.11 0.92
N GLN A 30 0.38 -11.09 1.41
CA GLN A 30 1.28 -12.23 1.30
C GLN A 30 0.69 -13.47 1.99
N ASP A 31 0.15 -13.32 3.20
CA ASP A 31 -0.45 -14.43 3.95
C ASP A 31 -1.71 -14.98 3.26
N ILE A 32 -2.58 -14.10 2.74
CA ILE A 32 -3.79 -14.51 2.02
C ILE A 32 -3.44 -15.29 0.75
N ILE A 33 -2.47 -14.80 -0.04
CA ILE A 33 -2.03 -15.48 -1.28
C ILE A 33 -1.47 -16.87 -0.95
N ASN A 34 -0.58 -16.95 0.04
CA ASN A 34 0.00 -18.23 0.46
C ASN A 34 -1.07 -19.24 0.93
N THR A 35 -2.03 -18.77 1.74
CA THR A 35 -3.12 -19.63 2.25
C THR A 35 -4.03 -20.11 1.13
N LYS A 36 -4.39 -19.24 0.18
CA LYS A 36 -5.23 -19.63 -0.98
C LYS A 36 -4.52 -20.57 -1.94
N CYS A 37 -3.24 -20.35 -2.22
CA CYS A 37 -2.45 -21.28 -3.03
C CYS A 37 -2.37 -22.66 -2.34
N CYS A 38 -2.21 -22.69 -1.02
CA CYS A 38 -2.24 -23.93 -0.26
C CYS A 38 -3.58 -24.69 -0.42
N PHE A 39 -4.70 -24.01 -0.20
CA PHE A 39 -6.04 -24.63 -0.32
C PHE A 39 -6.32 -25.14 -1.73
N ARG A 40 -5.85 -24.43 -2.75
CA ARG A 40 -5.96 -24.87 -4.15
C ARG A 40 -5.17 -26.15 -4.44
N HIS A 41 -3.98 -26.31 -3.86
CA HIS A 41 -3.13 -27.49 -4.06
C HIS A 41 -3.59 -28.71 -3.27
N LEU A 42 -4.02 -28.52 -2.02
CA LEU A 42 -4.41 -29.62 -1.12
C LEU A 42 -5.92 -29.93 -1.16
N ASN A 43 -6.70 -29.13 -1.90
CA ASN A 43 -8.17 -29.23 -1.99
C ASN A 43 -8.83 -29.36 -0.60
N THR A 44 -8.31 -28.61 0.37
CA THR A 44 -8.73 -28.59 1.78
C THR A 44 -8.98 -27.15 2.20
N THR A 45 -9.83 -26.96 3.20
CA THR A 45 -10.07 -25.67 3.86
C THR A 45 -9.36 -25.58 5.22
N ASN A 46 -8.64 -26.63 5.62
CA ASN A 46 -7.97 -26.69 6.91
C ASN A 46 -6.54 -26.16 6.84
N VAL A 47 -6.26 -25.09 7.58
CA VAL A 47 -4.93 -24.46 7.62
C VAL A 47 -3.87 -25.38 8.25
N ALA A 48 -4.28 -26.31 9.13
CA ALA A 48 -3.36 -27.27 9.74
C ALA A 48 -2.68 -28.18 8.70
N ASP A 49 -3.38 -28.49 7.60
CA ASP A 49 -2.85 -29.31 6.52
C ASP A 49 -1.76 -28.57 5.74
N CYS A 50 -1.83 -27.24 5.66
CA CYS A 50 -0.78 -26.40 5.07
C CYS A 50 0.53 -26.44 5.87
N HIS A 51 0.43 -26.61 7.19
CA HIS A 51 1.61 -26.72 8.06
C HIS A 51 2.19 -28.13 8.07
N SER A 52 1.35 -29.15 7.93
CA SER A 52 1.71 -30.57 7.90
C SER A 52 2.09 -31.10 6.52
N ALA A 53 1.95 -30.29 5.46
CA ALA A 53 2.29 -30.68 4.09
C ALA A 53 3.77 -31.07 3.93
N GLN A 54 4.04 -32.00 3.00
CA GLN A 54 5.40 -32.45 2.70
C GLN A 54 6.25 -31.32 2.10
N ASN A 55 7.57 -31.34 2.38
CA ASN A 55 8.50 -30.27 1.96
C ASN A 55 8.42 -29.93 0.47
N GLN A 56 8.26 -30.93 -0.40
CA GLN A 56 8.18 -30.75 -1.85
C GLN A 56 6.88 -30.03 -2.27
N THR A 57 5.73 -30.41 -1.70
CA THR A 57 4.46 -29.71 -1.94
C THR A 57 4.50 -28.27 -1.41
N ARG A 58 5.19 -28.02 -0.28
CA ARG A 58 5.36 -26.67 0.27
C ARG A 58 6.21 -25.78 -0.62
N THR A 59 7.26 -26.32 -1.25
CA THR A 59 8.06 -25.54 -2.21
C THR A 59 7.25 -25.17 -3.43
N ASP A 60 6.41 -26.07 -3.93
CA ASP A 60 5.56 -25.81 -5.11
C ASP A 60 4.49 -24.75 -4.81
N ILE A 61 3.83 -24.85 -3.66
CA ILE A 61 2.86 -23.83 -3.18
C ILE A 61 3.53 -22.46 -3.08
N LYS A 62 4.72 -22.39 -2.47
CA LYS A 62 5.46 -21.13 -2.32
C LYS A 62 5.92 -20.56 -3.66
N ALA A 63 6.30 -21.41 -4.61
CA ALA A 63 6.70 -20.98 -5.95
C ALA A 63 5.51 -20.36 -6.69
N GLU A 64 4.35 -21.00 -6.65
CA GLU A 64 3.12 -20.46 -7.25
C GLU A 64 2.69 -19.15 -6.55
N ALA A 65 2.67 -19.14 -5.22
CA ALA A 65 2.32 -17.94 -4.45
C ALA A 65 3.25 -16.76 -4.76
N SER A 66 4.55 -17.01 -4.89
CA SER A 66 5.54 -15.99 -5.23
C SER A 66 5.29 -15.40 -6.62
N LEU A 67 4.88 -16.20 -7.60
CA LEU A 67 4.49 -15.71 -8.93
C LEU A 67 3.27 -14.79 -8.83
N TRP A 68 2.24 -15.17 -8.08
CA TRP A 68 1.06 -14.33 -7.86
C TRP A 68 1.38 -13.02 -7.15
N ILE A 69 2.23 -13.07 -6.14
CA ILE A 69 2.74 -11.89 -5.43
C ILE A 69 3.50 -10.98 -6.40
N ALA A 70 4.37 -11.55 -7.24
CA ALA A 70 5.12 -10.78 -8.24
C ALA A 70 4.21 -10.12 -9.26
N PHE A 71 3.19 -10.82 -9.76
CA PHE A 71 2.19 -10.24 -10.66
C PHE A 71 1.40 -9.12 -9.99
N TYR A 72 0.96 -9.32 -8.74
CA TYR A 72 0.23 -8.31 -7.98
C TYR A 72 1.04 -7.01 -7.83
N TYR A 73 2.27 -7.10 -7.33
CA TYR A 73 3.12 -5.92 -7.16
C TYR A 73 3.60 -5.33 -8.48
N GLY A 74 3.84 -6.16 -9.49
CA GLY A 74 4.20 -5.72 -10.82
C GLY A 74 3.09 -4.89 -11.46
N THR A 75 1.85 -5.39 -11.45
CA THR A 75 0.68 -4.67 -11.96
C THR A 75 0.46 -3.38 -11.18
N MET A 76 0.45 -3.43 -9.85
CA MET A 76 0.29 -2.24 -9.01
C MET A 76 1.36 -1.18 -9.34
N SER A 77 2.63 -1.58 -9.47
CA SER A 77 3.74 -0.66 -9.74
C SER A 77 3.63 -0.01 -11.11
N VAL A 78 3.33 -0.79 -12.15
CA VAL A 78 3.18 -0.29 -13.52
C VAL A 78 2.03 0.73 -13.60
N LEU A 79 0.87 0.41 -13.03
CA LEU A 79 -0.26 1.34 -13.00
C LEU A 79 0.05 2.60 -12.19
N THR A 80 0.68 2.43 -11.02
CA THR A 80 1.09 3.55 -10.16
C THR A 80 2.07 4.48 -10.87
N LEU A 81 3.01 3.94 -11.66
CA LEU A 81 3.93 4.76 -12.46
C LEU A 81 3.21 5.55 -13.55
N ILE A 82 2.33 4.88 -14.31
CA ILE A 82 1.58 5.52 -15.39
C ILE A 82 0.69 6.65 -14.84
N CYS A 83 -0.06 6.39 -13.78
CA CYS A 83 -0.90 7.38 -13.12
C CYS A 83 -0.06 8.46 -12.39
N GLY A 84 1.08 8.07 -11.81
CA GLY A 84 2.03 8.93 -11.12
C GLY A 84 2.63 10.02 -12.00
N MET A 85 2.85 9.76 -13.29
CA MET A 85 3.32 10.79 -14.23
C MET A 85 2.34 11.99 -14.31
N TRP A 86 1.05 11.75 -14.10
CA TRP A 86 0.02 12.78 -14.19
C TRP A 86 -0.20 13.53 -12.87
N VAL A 87 0.26 12.96 -11.74
CA VAL A 87 0.07 13.55 -10.41
C VAL A 87 0.75 14.91 -10.25
N GLY A 88 1.91 15.13 -10.88
CA GLY A 88 2.56 16.46 -10.87
C GLY A 88 1.64 17.54 -11.46
N SER A 89 1.15 17.32 -12.68
CA SER A 89 0.22 18.25 -13.33
C SER A 89 -1.12 18.38 -12.60
N TRP A 90 -1.56 17.33 -11.91
CA TRP A 90 -2.80 17.32 -11.15
C TRP A 90 -2.69 18.11 -9.85
N ASN A 91 -1.56 17.98 -9.14
CA ASN A 91 -1.23 18.75 -7.94
C ASN A 91 -1.20 20.26 -8.24
N ASP A 92 -0.67 20.65 -9.40
CA ASP A 92 -0.58 22.06 -9.79
C ASP A 92 -1.95 22.66 -10.15
N ARG A 93 -2.86 21.88 -10.73
CA ARG A 93 -4.17 22.36 -11.21
C ARG A 93 -5.27 22.31 -10.15
N PHE A 94 -5.33 21.26 -9.32
CA PHE A 94 -6.44 21.01 -8.39
C PHE A 94 -6.11 21.39 -6.94
N GLY A 95 -4.90 21.89 -6.69
CA GLY A 95 -4.37 22.17 -5.36
C GLY A 95 -3.93 20.89 -4.64
N ARG A 96 -3.04 21.04 -3.65
CA ARG A 96 -2.30 19.91 -3.05
C ARG A 96 -3.11 19.00 -2.12
N LYS A 97 -4.31 19.41 -1.69
CA LYS A 97 -5.15 18.64 -0.74
C LYS A 97 -5.99 17.54 -1.39
N ARG A 98 -6.47 17.73 -2.63
CA ARG A 98 -7.38 16.77 -3.30
C ARG A 98 -6.65 15.50 -3.77
N PRO A 99 -5.44 15.58 -4.35
CA PRO A 99 -4.70 14.40 -4.78
C PRO A 99 -4.26 13.52 -3.61
N MET A 100 -4.18 14.06 -2.39
CA MET A 100 -3.90 13.28 -1.18
C MET A 100 -5.06 12.33 -0.79
N LEU A 101 -6.31 12.67 -1.15
CA LEU A 101 -7.47 11.83 -0.82
C LEU A 101 -7.64 10.65 -1.79
N VAL A 102 -7.18 10.79 -3.03
CA VAL A 102 -7.37 9.76 -4.08
C VAL A 102 -6.73 8.41 -3.69
N PRO A 103 -5.45 8.36 -3.24
CA PRO A 103 -4.85 7.12 -2.79
C PRO A 103 -5.50 6.53 -1.53
N LEU A 104 -6.03 7.37 -0.62
CA LEU A 104 -6.76 6.90 0.56
C LEU A 104 -8.03 6.14 0.15
N VAL A 105 -8.80 6.69 -0.79
CA VAL A 105 -10.03 6.03 -1.28
C VAL A 105 -9.69 4.74 -2.02
N GLY A 106 -8.62 4.73 -2.81
CA GLY A 106 -8.11 3.53 -3.47
C GLY A 106 -7.71 2.42 -2.48
N GLY A 107 -6.98 2.78 -1.42
CA GLY A 107 -6.60 1.86 -0.34
C GLY A 107 -7.81 1.36 0.46
N MET A 108 -8.80 2.21 0.74
CA MET A 108 -10.03 1.74 1.38
C MET A 108 -10.77 0.72 0.52
N ALA A 109 -10.82 0.93 -0.79
CA ALA A 109 -11.43 -0.02 -1.72
C ALA A 109 -10.65 -1.34 -1.81
N SER A 110 -9.31 -1.32 -1.78
CA SER A 110 -8.50 -2.54 -1.76
C SER A 110 -8.70 -3.35 -0.48
N VAL A 111 -8.73 -2.68 0.68
CA VAL A 111 -8.98 -3.32 1.97
C VAL A 111 -10.36 -3.98 2.01
N LEU A 112 -11.41 -3.32 1.50
CA LEU A 112 -12.74 -3.93 1.39
C LEU A 112 -12.73 -5.19 0.52
N ASN A 113 -12.01 -5.17 -0.59
CA ASN A 113 -11.84 -6.35 -1.44
C ASN A 113 -11.08 -7.48 -0.71
N PHE A 114 -10.05 -7.15 0.08
CA PHE A 114 -9.34 -8.14 0.88
C PHE A 114 -10.20 -8.76 1.99
N ILE A 115 -11.03 -7.96 2.66
CA ILE A 115 -11.99 -8.48 3.65
C ILE A 115 -12.97 -9.44 2.97
N PHE A 116 -13.48 -9.07 1.80
CA PHE A 116 -14.38 -9.93 1.02
C PHE A 116 -13.68 -11.24 0.61
N LEU A 117 -12.43 -11.14 0.15
CA LEU A 117 -11.64 -12.29 -0.28
C LEU A 117 -11.27 -13.22 0.88
N SER A 118 -11.04 -12.67 2.08
CA SER A 118 -10.81 -13.42 3.31
C SER A 118 -12.06 -14.19 3.75
N HIS A 119 -13.25 -13.61 3.55
CA HIS A 119 -14.51 -14.30 3.84
C HIS A 119 -14.80 -15.43 2.84
N TYR A 120 -14.54 -15.22 1.56
CA TYR A 120 -14.76 -16.21 0.50
C TYR A 120 -13.46 -16.94 0.13
N LEU A 121 -13.11 -17.94 0.93
CA LEU A 121 -11.89 -18.74 0.76
C LEU A 121 -11.86 -19.53 -0.57
N ASP A 122 -13.01 -20.00 -1.04
CA ASP A 122 -13.15 -20.73 -2.32
C ASP A 122 -13.01 -19.84 -3.56
N SER A 123 -12.99 -18.52 -3.38
CA SER A 123 -12.91 -17.58 -4.49
C SER A 123 -11.52 -17.54 -5.14
N SER A 124 -11.50 -17.26 -6.45
CA SER A 124 -10.29 -17.30 -7.28
C SER A 124 -9.23 -16.29 -6.84
N VAL A 125 -7.96 -16.70 -6.91
CA VAL A 125 -6.79 -15.84 -6.61
C VAL A 125 -6.76 -14.59 -7.50
N SER A 126 -7.37 -14.65 -8.69
CA SER A 126 -7.48 -13.53 -9.64
C SER A 126 -8.17 -12.29 -9.07
N LEU A 127 -9.04 -12.41 -8.06
CA LEU A 127 -9.69 -11.24 -7.44
C LEU A 127 -8.70 -10.32 -6.71
N ILE A 128 -7.53 -10.83 -6.34
CA ILE A 128 -6.45 -10.03 -5.74
C ILE A 128 -5.93 -8.98 -6.73
N MET A 129 -5.97 -9.29 -8.03
CA MET A 129 -5.54 -8.35 -9.08
C MET A 129 -6.42 -7.10 -9.13
N ILE A 130 -7.70 -7.20 -8.76
CA ILE A 130 -8.61 -6.05 -8.72
C ILE A 130 -8.11 -5.03 -7.69
N SER A 131 -7.64 -5.49 -6.52
CA SER A 131 -7.02 -4.62 -5.52
C SER A 131 -5.78 -3.91 -6.07
N ALA A 132 -4.90 -4.62 -6.79
CA ALA A 132 -3.72 -4.00 -7.40
C ALA A 132 -4.09 -2.90 -8.40
N VAL A 133 -5.13 -3.11 -9.21
CA VAL A 133 -5.61 -2.12 -10.16
C VAL A 133 -6.22 -0.92 -9.43
N LEU A 134 -7.04 -1.13 -8.40
CA LEU A 134 -7.65 -0.06 -7.61
C LEU A 134 -6.59 0.84 -6.97
N VAL A 135 -5.59 0.24 -6.31
CA VAL A 135 -4.48 0.99 -5.70
C VAL A 135 -3.63 1.66 -6.77
N GLY A 136 -3.30 0.96 -7.86
CA GLY A 136 -2.50 1.49 -8.95
C GLY A 136 -3.11 2.71 -9.64
N VAL A 137 -4.41 2.64 -9.99
CA VAL A 137 -5.15 3.77 -10.59
C VAL A 137 -5.26 4.94 -9.63
N SER A 138 -5.36 4.68 -8.33
CA SER A 138 -5.39 5.73 -7.31
C SER A 138 -4.04 6.43 -7.09
N THR A 139 -3.00 6.06 -7.84
CA THR A 139 -1.59 6.51 -7.70
C THR A 139 -0.85 6.00 -6.46
N GLY A 140 -1.54 5.32 -5.54
CA GLY A 140 -0.95 4.69 -4.36
C GLY A 140 -0.01 5.60 -3.56
N SER A 141 1.10 5.04 -3.10
CA SER A 141 2.09 5.74 -2.28
C SER A 141 2.77 6.92 -2.99
N LEU A 142 2.96 6.86 -4.31
CA LEU A 142 3.55 7.96 -5.08
C LEU A 142 2.72 9.24 -5.01
N GLY A 143 1.39 9.09 -5.05
CA GLY A 143 0.46 10.23 -4.95
C GLY A 143 0.62 10.96 -3.62
N ILE A 144 0.61 10.22 -2.53
CA ILE A 144 0.73 10.79 -1.17
C ILE A 144 2.10 11.41 -0.95
N ILE A 145 3.18 10.72 -1.33
CA ILE A 145 4.54 11.26 -1.23
C ILE A 145 4.62 12.59 -1.98
N SER A 146 4.23 12.62 -3.25
CA SER A 146 4.28 13.83 -4.08
C SER A 146 3.49 14.99 -3.47
N SER A 147 2.25 14.74 -3.05
CA SER A 147 1.40 15.78 -2.45
C SER A 147 1.92 16.26 -1.09
N CYS A 148 2.48 15.38 -0.26
CA CYS A 148 3.03 15.75 1.06
C CYS A 148 4.34 16.53 0.93
N PHE A 149 5.25 16.08 0.07
CA PHE A 149 6.49 16.80 -0.22
C PHE A 149 6.20 18.16 -0.83
N GLY A 150 5.25 18.24 -1.77
CA GLY A 150 4.72 19.50 -2.28
C GLY A 150 4.25 20.38 -1.11
N TYR A 151 3.21 19.96 -0.39
CA TYR A 151 2.63 20.75 0.70
C TYR A 151 3.67 21.25 1.70
N LEU A 152 4.66 20.41 2.04
CA LEU A 152 5.73 20.79 2.94
C LEU A 152 6.60 21.91 2.37
N THR A 153 6.93 21.87 1.08
CA THR A 153 7.72 22.95 0.44
C THR A 153 7.01 24.30 0.42
N ASP A 154 5.68 24.34 0.34
CA ASP A 154 4.91 25.60 0.38
C ASP A 154 4.82 26.21 1.78
N VAL A 155 4.59 25.37 2.79
CA VAL A 155 4.31 25.85 4.16
C VAL A 155 5.60 26.13 4.93
N THR A 156 6.74 25.56 4.52
CA THR A 156 7.99 25.63 5.29
C THR A 156 9.01 26.60 4.70
N PRO A 157 9.59 27.49 5.54
CA PRO A 157 10.66 28.37 5.11
C PRO A 157 11.95 27.55 4.88
N PHE A 158 12.77 28.01 3.92
CA PHE A 158 13.96 27.32 3.42
C PHE A 158 14.89 26.80 4.54
N GLN A 159 15.11 27.61 5.57
CA GLN A 159 15.99 27.30 6.71
C GLN A 159 15.53 26.08 7.53
N SER A 160 14.22 25.80 7.57
CA SER A 160 13.64 24.68 8.35
C SER A 160 13.14 23.52 7.49
N ARG A 161 13.20 23.67 6.16
CA ARG A 161 12.66 22.73 5.19
C ARG A 161 13.34 21.36 5.28
N SER A 162 14.67 21.32 5.30
CA SER A 162 15.41 20.05 5.39
C SER A 162 15.04 19.26 6.64
N ARG A 163 14.94 19.91 7.81
CA ARG A 163 14.57 19.22 9.06
C ARG A 163 13.17 18.60 8.97
N ARG A 164 12.20 19.30 8.38
CA ARG A 164 10.84 18.77 8.24
C ARG A 164 10.76 17.66 7.19
N ILE A 165 11.54 17.75 6.11
CA ILE A 165 11.64 16.65 5.13
C ILE A 165 12.19 15.39 5.80
N SER A 166 13.24 15.52 6.62
CA SER A 166 13.78 14.37 7.36
C SER A 166 12.77 13.77 8.34
N ILE A 167 11.95 14.59 9.01
CA ILE A 167 10.87 14.09 9.88
C ILE A 167 9.81 13.35 9.04
N LEU A 168 9.41 13.89 7.89
CA LEU A 168 8.46 13.25 6.98
C LEU A 168 8.97 11.89 6.50
N GLU A 169 10.23 11.83 6.09
CA GLU A 169 10.89 10.59 5.64
C GLU A 169 10.98 9.56 6.77
N ALA A 170 11.29 10.00 8.00
CA ALA A 170 11.23 9.12 9.16
C ALA A 170 9.82 8.56 9.40
N MET A 171 8.77 9.36 9.22
CA MET A 171 7.38 8.89 9.33
C MET A 171 6.99 7.89 8.24
N ILE A 172 7.51 8.05 7.01
CA ILE A 172 7.30 7.09 5.90
C ILE A 172 7.96 5.74 6.22
N PHE A 173 9.14 5.75 6.83
CA PHE A 173 9.89 4.54 7.14
C PHE A 173 9.42 3.83 8.41
N THR A 174 8.89 4.58 9.38
CA THR A 174 8.46 4.04 10.68
C THR A 174 7.02 3.56 10.69
N GLY A 175 6.15 4.14 9.87
CA GLY A 175 4.83 3.59 9.58
C GLY A 175 4.98 2.45 8.60
#